data_AF-A0A941C6V7-F1
#
_entry.id   AF-A0A941C6V7-F1
#
_cell.length_a   1.000
_cell.length_b   1.000
_cell.length_c   1.000
_cell.angle_alpha   90.00
_cell.angle_beta   90.00
_cell.angle_gamma   90.00
#
_symmetry.space_group_name_H-M   'P 1'
#
loop_
_entity.id
_entity.type
_entity.pdbx_description
1 polymer ?
#
loop_
_entity_poly.entity_id
_entity_poly.type
_entity_poly.pdbx_seq_one_letter_code
_entity_poly.pdbx_strand_id
1 'polypeptide(L)'
;MIDFLRDNACCYDSDSSDPETRDCLDLWKEQLEQVSIECTKKSATTAKDEEEYQNSLGWQNRLKNWEEIIKDTDEKADIIVNELKFFLDQTTIVCNNSEVATEELGKLFGLVKCIFDCFFTYENNKPGLKDKISDFKKAVECLKNTSDEDKAEVIACIEDYEQKIILVCDMLDAVLTKLMETFKCANLLCKSICGDGGLEDKIEGLQSIFKEGNDMDDCGDDHDGHNGNGDDDDDDDKAKKRKKKPRHDHHYSYPCDDTVVKPMPVFPISESDYYKNIESDLARAVHKTIELKDDWVSSKEQSDRCLSQKTSLIEAISAAEAAEKA
;
A
#
# COMPACT_ATOMS: atom_id res chain seq x y z
N MET A 1 54.98 -22.08 -30.92
CA MET A 1 56.11 -22.95 -31.29
C MET A 1 57.29 -22.03 -31.59
N ILE A 2 58.29 -22.07 -30.70
CA ILE A 2 59.68 -21.62 -30.88
C ILE A 2 59.86 -20.11 -31.17
N ASP A 3 60.03 -19.34 -30.09
CA ASP A 3 60.89 -18.14 -30.07
C ASP A 3 61.57 -17.94 -28.69
N PHE A 4 61.13 -18.66 -27.65
CA PHE A 4 61.78 -18.68 -26.33
C PHE A 4 63.10 -19.48 -26.26
N LEU A 5 63.50 -20.13 -27.37
CA LEU A 5 64.74 -20.93 -27.46
C LEU A 5 65.86 -20.21 -28.21
N ARG A 6 65.71 -18.91 -28.52
CA ARG A 6 66.67 -18.21 -29.39
C ARG A 6 67.58 -17.19 -28.70
N ASP A 7 67.34 -16.87 -27.43
CA ASP A 7 68.32 -16.15 -26.63
C ASP A 7 69.17 -17.13 -25.83
N ASN A 8 70.21 -17.64 -26.50
CA ASN A 8 71.36 -18.33 -25.88
C ASN A 8 72.22 -17.36 -25.05
N ALA A 9 71.60 -16.45 -24.29
CA ALA A 9 72.32 -15.57 -23.37
C ALA A 9 72.70 -16.28 -22.06
N CYS A 10 72.12 -17.46 -21.81
CA CYS A 10 72.36 -18.29 -20.64
C CYS A 10 73.49 -19.34 -20.83
N CYS A 11 73.89 -19.62 -22.07
CA CYS A 11 74.90 -20.64 -22.37
C CYS A 11 76.07 -20.02 -23.14
N TYR A 12 76.80 -19.10 -22.51
CA TYR A 12 78.16 -18.80 -22.95
C TYR A 12 79.12 -19.57 -22.04
N ASP A 13 79.72 -20.62 -22.59
CA ASP A 13 80.94 -21.23 -22.06
C ASP A 13 82.06 -20.17 -22.10
N SER A 14 82.22 -19.42 -21.02
CA SER A 14 83.45 -18.69 -20.76
C SER A 14 84.19 -19.38 -19.64
N ASP A 15 85.30 -20.04 -20.00
CA ASP A 15 86.39 -20.50 -19.11
C ASP A 15 86.99 -19.32 -18.33
N SER A 16 86.24 -18.76 -17.38
CA SER A 16 86.72 -17.75 -16.46
C SER A 16 86.24 -18.08 -15.06
N SER A 17 87.23 -18.38 -14.22
CA SER A 17 87.14 -18.61 -12.79
C SER A 17 86.72 -17.32 -12.07
N ASP A 18 85.42 -17.05 -12.02
CA ASP A 18 84.81 -16.01 -11.20
C ASP A 18 83.69 -16.65 -10.34
N PRO A 19 83.57 -16.39 -9.02
CA PRO A 19 82.71 -17.19 -8.14
C PRO A 19 81.21 -16.86 -8.22
N GLU A 20 80.75 -16.07 -9.20
CA GLU A 20 79.39 -15.53 -9.25
C GLU A 20 78.63 -15.83 -10.56
N THR A 21 79.00 -16.85 -11.33
CA THR A 21 78.15 -17.35 -12.42
C THR A 21 76.99 -18.19 -11.85
N ARG A 22 75.83 -17.54 -11.63
CA ARG A 22 74.58 -18.22 -11.27
C ARG A 22 74.15 -19.18 -12.37
N ASP A 23 73.81 -20.41 -11.99
CA ASP A 23 73.27 -21.41 -12.90
C ASP A 23 71.87 -20.96 -13.41
N CYS A 24 71.55 -21.28 -14.66
CA CYS A 24 70.28 -20.92 -15.28
C CYS A 24 69.09 -21.52 -14.51
N LEU A 25 69.31 -22.68 -13.91
CA LEU A 25 68.32 -23.37 -13.09
C LEU A 25 68.04 -22.63 -11.77
N ASP A 26 69.05 -21.97 -11.18
CA ASP A 26 68.88 -21.11 -10.00
C ASP A 26 68.12 -19.84 -10.35
N LEU A 27 68.37 -19.24 -11.52
CA LEU A 27 67.61 -18.10 -12.02
C LEU A 27 66.14 -18.44 -12.28
N TRP A 28 65.85 -19.63 -12.82
CA TRP A 28 64.48 -20.08 -13.02
C TRP A 28 63.77 -20.39 -11.71
N LYS A 29 64.47 -20.94 -10.70
CA LYS A 29 63.93 -21.14 -9.35
C LYS A 29 63.59 -19.81 -8.67
N GLU A 30 64.45 -18.81 -8.79
CA GLU A 30 64.17 -17.44 -8.29
C GLU A 30 62.98 -16.81 -9.02
N GLN A 31 62.90 -16.95 -10.35
CA GLN A 31 61.74 -16.50 -11.14
C GLN A 31 60.46 -17.23 -10.75
N LEU A 32 60.50 -18.53 -10.48
CA LEU A 32 59.35 -19.31 -10.04
C LEU A 32 58.84 -18.82 -8.67
N GLU A 33 59.75 -18.47 -7.75
CA GLU A 33 59.38 -17.90 -6.45
C GLU A 33 58.70 -16.53 -6.61
N GLN A 34 59.25 -15.66 -7.45
CA GLN A 34 58.67 -14.34 -7.76
C GLN A 34 57.28 -14.47 -8.41
N VAL A 35 57.15 -15.31 -9.46
CA VAL A 35 55.87 -15.57 -10.14
C VAL A 35 54.87 -16.21 -9.18
N SER A 36 55.32 -17.11 -8.29
CA SER A 36 54.43 -17.71 -7.29
C SER A 36 53.85 -16.68 -6.33
N ILE A 37 54.66 -15.74 -5.83
CA ILE A 37 54.20 -14.64 -4.97
C ILE A 37 53.22 -13.74 -5.73
N GLU A 38 53.52 -13.40 -6.99
CA GLU A 38 52.66 -12.57 -7.83
C GLU A 38 51.31 -13.25 -8.12
N CYS A 39 51.30 -14.55 -8.40
CA CYS A 39 50.07 -15.30 -8.63
C CYS A 39 49.23 -15.44 -7.37
N THR A 40 49.85 -15.63 -6.19
CA THR A 40 49.11 -15.62 -4.92
C THR A 40 48.44 -14.28 -4.69
N LYS A 41 49.13 -13.17 -4.98
CA LYS A 41 48.56 -11.81 -4.89
C LYS A 41 47.40 -11.61 -5.86
N LYS A 42 47.56 -11.98 -7.13
CA LYS A 42 46.51 -11.88 -8.15
C LYS A 42 45.29 -12.73 -7.81
N SER A 43 45.49 -13.96 -7.32
CA SER A 43 44.39 -14.84 -6.89
C SER A 43 43.63 -14.26 -5.69
N ALA A 44 44.33 -13.65 -4.72
CA ALA A 44 43.69 -12.97 -3.60
C ALA A 44 42.86 -11.76 -4.05
N THR A 45 43.34 -11.00 -5.03
CA THR A 45 42.58 -9.91 -5.64
C THR A 45 41.34 -10.42 -6.36
N THR A 46 41.45 -11.47 -7.18
CA THR A 46 40.30 -12.09 -7.86
C THR A 46 39.24 -12.59 -6.87
N ALA A 47 39.65 -13.22 -5.77
CA ALA A 47 38.72 -13.67 -4.73
C ALA A 47 37.99 -12.49 -4.06
N LYS A 48 38.68 -11.37 -3.84
CA LYS A 48 38.08 -10.15 -3.32
C LYS A 48 37.07 -9.54 -4.30
N ASP A 49 37.44 -9.42 -5.57
CA ASP A 49 36.56 -8.86 -6.61
C ASP A 49 35.33 -9.76 -6.84
N GLU A 50 35.49 -11.08 -6.73
CA GLU A 50 34.38 -12.05 -6.77
C GLU A 50 33.41 -11.84 -5.60
N GLU A 51 33.93 -11.68 -4.39
CA GLU A 51 33.11 -11.41 -3.20
C GLU A 51 32.34 -10.08 -3.32
N GLU A 52 33.02 -9.00 -3.76
CA GLU A 52 32.40 -7.70 -3.99
C GLU A 52 31.30 -7.78 -5.07
N TYR A 53 31.55 -8.49 -6.17
CA TYR A 53 30.56 -8.74 -7.21
C TYR A 53 29.34 -9.53 -6.69
N GLN A 54 29.56 -10.63 -5.98
CA GLN A 54 28.45 -11.45 -5.44
C GLN A 54 27.61 -10.69 -4.42
N ASN A 55 28.24 -9.88 -3.57
CA ASN A 55 27.53 -9.00 -2.63
C ASN A 55 26.67 -7.95 -3.36
N SER A 56 27.22 -7.32 -4.41
CA SER A 56 26.49 -6.36 -5.24
C SER A 56 25.31 -7.02 -5.97
N LEU A 57 25.51 -8.22 -6.53
CA LEU A 57 24.46 -8.99 -7.20
C LEU A 57 23.34 -9.37 -6.21
N GLY A 58 23.70 -9.81 -5.01
CA GLY A 58 22.75 -10.11 -3.94
C GLY A 58 21.90 -8.89 -3.55
N TRP A 59 22.52 -7.71 -3.45
CA TRP A 59 21.82 -6.46 -3.17
C TRP A 59 20.90 -6.02 -4.31
N GLN A 60 21.38 -6.05 -5.55
CA GLN A 60 20.57 -5.76 -6.74
C GLN A 60 19.32 -6.65 -6.80
N ASN A 61 19.45 -7.95 -6.53
CA ASN A 61 18.32 -8.87 -6.54
C ASN A 61 17.29 -8.54 -5.45
N ARG A 62 17.73 -8.11 -4.27
CA ARG A 62 16.82 -7.66 -3.20
C ARG A 62 16.04 -6.41 -3.60
N LEU A 63 16.73 -5.40 -4.14
CA LEU A 63 16.11 -4.16 -4.60
C LEU A 63 15.10 -4.42 -5.72
N LYS A 64 15.46 -5.29 -6.67
CA LYS A 64 14.54 -5.70 -7.75
C LYS A 64 13.29 -6.37 -7.20
N ASN A 65 13.45 -7.29 -6.25
CA ASN A 65 12.31 -7.95 -5.61
C ASN A 65 11.44 -6.96 -4.82
N TRP A 66 12.03 -5.96 -4.15
CA TRP A 66 11.26 -4.91 -3.47
C TRP A 66 10.47 -4.04 -4.45
N GLU A 67 11.10 -3.59 -5.53
CA GLU A 67 10.42 -2.81 -6.58
C GLU A 67 9.23 -3.58 -7.18
N GLU A 68 9.40 -4.87 -7.47
CA GLU A 68 8.33 -5.72 -7.99
C GLU A 68 7.17 -5.86 -6.99
N ILE A 69 7.46 -6.08 -5.71
CA ILE A 69 6.44 -6.15 -4.66
C ILE A 69 5.69 -4.83 -4.51
N ILE A 70 6.39 -3.69 -4.56
CA ILE A 70 5.77 -2.36 -4.45
C ILE A 70 4.80 -2.15 -5.62
N LYS A 71 5.23 -2.42 -6.85
CA LYS A 71 4.40 -2.30 -8.05
C LYS A 71 3.18 -3.21 -8.01
N ASP A 72 3.34 -4.48 -7.67
CA ASP A 72 2.22 -5.43 -7.51
C ASP A 72 1.25 -5.00 -6.40
N THR A 73 1.76 -4.40 -5.31
CA THR A 73 0.92 -3.95 -4.20
C THR A 73 0.12 -2.70 -4.58
N ASP A 74 0.70 -1.75 -5.30
CA ASP A 74 0.00 -0.58 -5.82
C ASP A 74 -1.05 -0.95 -6.88
N GLU A 75 -0.73 -1.87 -7.79
CA GLU A 75 -1.70 -2.38 -8.76
C GLU A 75 -2.92 -3.02 -8.07
N LYS A 76 -2.69 -3.77 -6.97
CA LYS A 76 -3.78 -4.32 -6.15
C LYS A 76 -4.58 -3.24 -5.44
N ALA A 77 -3.93 -2.20 -4.94
CA ALA A 77 -4.61 -1.06 -4.32
C ALA A 77 -5.51 -0.35 -5.35
N ASP A 78 -5.02 -0.13 -6.57
CA ASP A 78 -5.80 0.45 -7.68
C ASP A 78 -7.03 -0.40 -8.02
N ILE A 79 -6.90 -1.73 -8.04
CA ILE A 79 -8.04 -2.63 -8.23
C ILE A 79 -9.08 -2.43 -7.13
N ILE A 80 -8.65 -2.38 -5.86
CA ILE A 80 -9.55 -2.14 -4.71
C ILE A 80 -10.24 -0.78 -4.86
N VAL A 81 -9.50 0.28 -5.21
CA VAL A 81 -10.05 1.63 -5.42
C VAL A 81 -11.12 1.65 -6.51
N ASN A 82 -10.88 0.94 -7.61
CA ASN A 82 -11.83 0.85 -8.73
C ASN A 82 -13.08 0.08 -8.34
N GLU A 83 -12.94 -1.04 -7.62
CA GLU A 83 -14.09 -1.79 -7.10
C GLU A 83 -14.88 -0.95 -6.09
N LEU A 84 -14.22 -0.28 -5.14
CA LEU A 84 -14.86 0.63 -4.19
C LEU A 84 -15.60 1.77 -4.90
N LYS A 85 -15.03 2.30 -6.00
CA LYS A 85 -15.70 3.31 -6.83
C LYS A 85 -17.00 2.75 -7.44
N PHE A 86 -16.94 1.56 -8.02
CA PHE A 86 -18.14 0.92 -8.57
C PHE A 86 -19.20 0.69 -7.48
N PHE A 87 -18.80 0.18 -6.32
CA PHE A 87 -19.70 0.00 -5.18
C PHE A 87 -20.29 1.32 -4.68
N LEU A 88 -19.51 2.39 -4.64
CA LEU A 88 -19.97 3.73 -4.28
C LEU A 88 -21.03 4.21 -5.28
N ASP A 89 -20.76 4.13 -6.59
CA ASP A 89 -21.72 4.52 -7.63
C ASP A 89 -23.05 3.76 -7.49
N GLN A 90 -23.01 2.45 -7.23
CA GLN A 90 -24.22 1.66 -6.97
C GLN A 90 -24.94 2.09 -5.69
N THR A 91 -24.17 2.39 -4.63
CA THR A 91 -24.70 2.83 -3.34
C THR A 91 -25.42 4.17 -3.48
N THR A 92 -24.84 5.14 -4.21
CA THR A 92 -25.47 6.43 -4.51
C THR A 92 -26.75 6.26 -5.34
N ILE A 93 -26.79 5.34 -6.32
CA ILE A 93 -28.03 5.04 -7.06
C ILE A 93 -29.11 4.51 -6.12
N VAL A 94 -28.78 3.56 -5.26
CA VAL A 94 -29.74 3.00 -4.29
C VAL A 94 -30.18 4.08 -3.30
N CYS A 95 -29.26 4.94 -2.85
CA CYS A 95 -29.55 6.07 -1.99
C CYS A 95 -30.60 6.99 -2.63
N ASN A 96 -30.35 7.50 -3.83
CA ASN A 96 -31.28 8.36 -4.57
C ASN A 96 -32.66 7.72 -4.74
N ASN A 97 -32.71 6.44 -5.11
CA ASN A 97 -33.96 5.71 -5.25
C ASN A 97 -34.71 5.58 -3.91
N SER A 98 -33.98 5.37 -2.81
CA SER A 98 -34.55 5.25 -1.47
C SER A 98 -35.12 6.58 -0.95
N GLU A 99 -34.48 7.70 -1.26
CA GLU A 99 -34.98 9.04 -0.95
C GLU A 99 -36.28 9.33 -1.69
N VAL A 100 -36.31 9.09 -3.01
CA VAL A 100 -37.51 9.26 -3.84
C VAL A 100 -38.65 8.38 -3.35
N ALA A 101 -38.37 7.09 -3.06
CA ALA A 101 -39.38 6.18 -2.53
C ALA A 101 -39.95 6.67 -1.19
N THR A 102 -39.09 7.21 -0.32
CA THR A 102 -39.50 7.76 0.97
C THR A 102 -40.38 9.00 0.79
N GLU A 103 -40.03 9.91 -0.14
CA GLU A 103 -40.83 11.08 -0.46
C GLU A 103 -42.22 10.71 -0.98
N GLU A 104 -42.29 9.78 -1.94
CA GLU A 104 -43.56 9.32 -2.53
C GLU A 104 -44.44 8.59 -1.52
N LEU A 105 -43.85 7.76 -0.64
CA LEU A 105 -44.59 7.16 0.47
C LEU A 105 -45.10 8.21 1.45
N GLY A 106 -44.35 9.29 1.68
CA GLY A 106 -44.80 10.43 2.48
C GLY A 106 -46.00 11.15 1.87
N LYS A 107 -46.00 11.37 0.54
CA LYS A 107 -47.15 11.93 -0.19
C LYS A 107 -48.37 11.02 -0.09
N LEU A 108 -48.19 9.71 -0.30
CA LEU A 108 -49.26 8.73 -0.15
C LEU A 108 -49.82 8.71 1.28
N PHE A 109 -48.95 8.80 2.28
CA PHE A 109 -49.35 8.90 3.69
C PHE A 109 -50.20 10.14 3.96
N GLY A 110 -49.81 11.28 3.39
CA GLY A 110 -50.62 12.51 3.44
C GLY A 110 -52.01 12.33 2.83
N LEU A 111 -52.11 11.67 1.67
CA LEU A 111 -53.40 11.40 1.02
C LEU A 111 -54.31 10.50 1.86
N VAL A 112 -53.77 9.41 2.42
CA VAL A 112 -54.53 8.51 3.30
C VAL A 112 -54.99 9.24 4.57
N LYS A 113 -54.12 10.06 5.16
CA LYS A 113 -54.47 10.91 6.30
C LYS A 113 -55.63 11.85 5.98
N CYS A 114 -55.61 12.54 4.82
CA CYS A 114 -56.69 13.44 4.42
C CYS A 114 -58.07 12.75 4.36
N ILE A 115 -58.12 11.48 3.95
CA ILE A 115 -59.36 10.70 3.95
C ILE A 115 -59.86 10.50 5.38
N PHE A 116 -58.97 10.13 6.32
CA PHE A 116 -59.32 10.03 7.75
C PHE A 116 -59.83 11.35 8.33
N ASP A 117 -59.14 12.45 8.01
CA ASP A 117 -59.51 13.80 8.46
C ASP A 117 -60.88 14.25 7.92
N CYS A 118 -61.39 13.65 6.84
CA CYS A 118 -62.74 13.93 6.33
C CYS A 118 -63.84 13.21 7.12
N PHE A 119 -63.57 12.00 7.63
CA PHE A 119 -64.55 11.21 8.37
C PHE A 119 -64.72 11.67 9.81
N PHE A 120 -63.62 12.06 10.45
CA PHE A 120 -63.56 12.36 11.86
C PHE A 120 -63.26 13.84 12.12
N THR A 121 -63.75 14.33 13.25
CA THR A 121 -63.55 15.72 13.68
C THR A 121 -62.24 15.83 14.45
N TYR A 122 -61.16 16.24 13.79
CA TYR A 122 -59.84 16.41 14.42
C TYR A 122 -59.40 17.88 14.53
N GLU A 123 -59.47 18.66 13.45
CA GLU A 123 -59.02 20.06 13.43
C GLU A 123 -60.12 21.04 12.95
N ASN A 124 -60.13 22.25 13.53
CA ASN A 124 -61.01 23.39 13.23
C ASN A 124 -62.49 23.29 13.67
N ASN A 125 -62.86 22.36 14.57
CA ASN A 125 -64.25 22.17 15.04
C ASN A 125 -65.29 22.00 13.91
N LYS A 126 -64.87 21.65 12.69
CA LYS A 126 -65.80 21.34 11.61
C LYS A 126 -66.27 19.91 11.80
N PRO A 127 -67.58 19.67 11.96
CA PRO A 127 -68.09 18.31 12.13
C PRO A 127 -67.69 17.45 10.92
N GLY A 128 -66.98 16.37 11.21
CA GLY A 128 -66.62 15.33 10.26
C GLY A 128 -67.87 14.62 9.72
N LEU A 129 -67.68 13.77 8.71
CA LEU A 129 -68.81 13.08 8.09
C LEU A 129 -69.63 12.26 9.11
N LYS A 130 -68.97 11.65 10.10
CA LYS A 130 -69.64 10.88 11.16
C LYS A 130 -70.62 11.73 11.98
N ASP A 131 -70.19 12.92 12.39
CA ASP A 131 -71.03 13.83 13.18
C ASP A 131 -72.19 14.37 12.34
N LYS A 132 -71.93 14.71 11.06
CA LYS A 132 -72.97 15.15 10.11
C LYS A 132 -74.04 14.09 9.87
N ILE A 133 -73.67 12.82 9.80
CA ILE A 133 -74.63 11.72 9.63
C ILE A 133 -75.48 11.56 10.89
N SER A 134 -74.87 11.61 12.08
CA SER A 134 -75.61 11.57 13.35
C SER A 134 -76.62 12.72 13.46
N ASP A 135 -76.22 13.92 13.07
CA ASP A 135 -77.09 15.09 13.08
C ASP A 135 -78.22 14.98 12.04
N PHE A 136 -77.93 14.44 10.85
CA PHE A 136 -78.94 14.19 9.83
C PHE A 136 -79.98 13.15 10.29
N LYS A 137 -79.55 12.06 10.93
CA LYS A 137 -80.45 11.05 11.51
C LYS A 137 -81.41 11.67 12.52
N LYS A 138 -80.90 12.48 13.46
CA LYS A 138 -81.73 13.23 14.43
C LYS A 138 -82.70 14.19 13.76
N ALA A 139 -82.26 14.86 12.69
CA ALA A 139 -83.11 15.79 11.95
C ALA A 139 -84.31 15.08 11.28
N VAL A 140 -84.07 13.89 10.70
CA VAL A 140 -85.12 13.04 10.13
C VAL A 140 -86.12 12.58 11.20
N GLU A 141 -85.63 12.14 12.36
CA GLU A 141 -86.47 11.75 13.51
C GLU A 141 -87.36 12.91 14.00
N CYS A 142 -86.89 14.15 13.90
CA CYS A 142 -87.61 15.34 14.35
C CYS A 142 -88.69 15.87 13.37
N LEU A 143 -88.83 15.29 12.17
CA LEU A 143 -89.80 15.75 11.17
C LEU A 143 -91.25 15.51 11.63
N LYS A 144 -92.02 16.58 11.79
CA LYS A 144 -93.39 16.53 12.34
C LYS A 144 -94.48 16.20 11.32
N ASN A 145 -94.23 16.40 10.02
CA ASN A 145 -95.24 16.31 8.95
C ASN A 145 -94.99 15.13 7.98
N THR A 146 -94.22 14.13 8.41
CA THR A 146 -93.83 12.97 7.59
C THR A 146 -94.35 11.71 8.26
N SER A 147 -94.82 10.73 7.46
CA SER A 147 -95.27 9.45 8.00
C SER A 147 -94.12 8.71 8.68
N ASP A 148 -94.43 7.89 9.69
CA ASP A 148 -93.39 7.13 10.39
C ASP A 148 -92.78 6.03 9.51
N GLU A 149 -93.52 5.55 8.50
CA GLU A 149 -93.04 4.61 7.49
C GLU A 149 -91.98 5.25 6.58
N ASP A 150 -92.22 6.47 6.08
CA ASP A 150 -91.24 7.19 5.25
C ASP A 150 -89.97 7.55 6.06
N LYS A 151 -90.12 7.90 7.35
CA LYS A 151 -88.97 8.15 8.23
C LYS A 151 -88.15 6.88 8.44
N ALA A 152 -88.80 5.74 8.65
CA ALA A 152 -88.12 4.46 8.83
C ALA A 152 -87.35 4.05 7.58
N GLU A 153 -87.90 4.27 6.38
CA GLU A 153 -87.20 4.00 5.12
C GLU A 153 -85.94 4.86 4.96
N VAL A 154 -86.03 6.17 5.23
CA VAL A 154 -84.86 7.07 5.17
C VAL A 154 -83.81 6.71 6.21
N ILE A 155 -84.21 6.38 7.44
CA ILE A 155 -83.28 5.94 8.50
C ILE A 155 -82.56 4.65 8.10
N ALA A 156 -83.28 3.67 7.53
CA ALA A 156 -82.66 2.43 7.04
C ALA A 156 -81.62 2.69 5.95
N CYS A 157 -81.86 3.66 5.06
CA CYS A 157 -80.89 4.08 4.05
C CYS A 157 -79.65 4.75 4.69
N ILE A 158 -79.84 5.58 5.72
CA ILE A 158 -78.74 6.18 6.49
C ILE A 158 -77.90 5.09 7.16
N GLU A 159 -78.53 4.09 7.77
CA GLU A 159 -77.84 2.98 8.44
C GLU A 159 -77.04 2.11 7.46
N ASP A 160 -77.58 1.81 6.27
CA ASP A 160 -76.82 1.11 5.21
C ASP A 160 -75.59 1.92 4.76
N TYR A 161 -75.72 3.25 4.68
CA TYR A 161 -74.60 4.13 4.37
C TYR A 161 -73.55 4.17 5.51
N GLU A 162 -73.96 4.20 6.78
CA GLU A 162 -73.06 4.10 7.93
C GLU A 162 -72.25 2.80 7.93
N GLN A 163 -72.87 1.66 7.59
CA GLN A 163 -72.18 0.37 7.49
C GLN A 163 -71.08 0.40 6.40
N LYS A 164 -71.36 1.03 5.25
CA LYS A 164 -70.35 1.22 4.19
C LYS A 164 -69.20 2.11 4.65
N ILE A 165 -69.47 3.15 5.44
CA ILE A 165 -68.43 4.01 6.01
C ILE A 165 -67.54 3.22 6.97
N ILE A 166 -68.12 2.38 7.83
CA ILE A 166 -67.35 1.52 8.75
C ILE A 166 -66.38 0.62 7.97
N LEU A 167 -66.87 -0.04 6.91
CA LEU A 167 -66.03 -0.86 6.03
C LEU A 167 -64.87 -0.06 5.40
N VAL A 168 -65.15 1.17 4.95
CA VAL A 168 -64.11 2.06 4.41
C VAL A 168 -63.09 2.43 5.48
N CYS A 169 -63.52 2.76 6.71
CA CYS A 169 -62.63 3.03 7.83
C CYS A 169 -61.74 1.84 8.18
N ASP A 170 -62.29 0.62 8.23
CA ASP A 170 -61.53 -0.60 8.52
C ASP A 170 -60.49 -0.89 7.44
N MET A 171 -60.86 -0.73 6.17
CA MET A 171 -59.92 -0.85 5.05
C MET A 171 -58.81 0.20 5.13
N LEU A 172 -59.15 1.44 5.47
CA LEU A 172 -58.19 2.53 5.59
C LEU A 172 -57.21 2.30 6.76
N ASP A 173 -57.68 1.78 7.90
CA ASP A 173 -56.81 1.48 9.05
C ASP A 173 -55.79 0.38 8.71
N ALA A 174 -56.23 -0.66 8.00
CA ALA A 174 -55.35 -1.71 7.49
C ALA A 174 -54.31 -1.15 6.50
N VAL A 175 -54.73 -0.28 5.57
CA VAL A 175 -53.83 0.38 4.61
C VAL A 175 -52.85 1.31 5.32
N LEU A 176 -53.32 2.11 6.28
CA LEU A 176 -52.49 3.06 7.04
C LEU A 176 -51.43 2.33 7.87
N THR A 177 -51.79 1.24 8.52
CA THR A 177 -50.85 0.40 9.28
C THR A 177 -49.74 -0.12 8.38
N LYS A 178 -50.10 -0.70 7.22
CA LYS A 178 -49.12 -1.20 6.25
C LYS A 178 -48.26 -0.09 5.65
N LEU A 179 -48.85 1.08 5.41
CA LEU A 179 -48.15 2.24 4.89
C LEU A 179 -47.14 2.80 5.91
N MET A 180 -47.51 2.86 7.20
CA MET A 180 -46.58 3.26 8.28
C MET A 180 -45.41 2.28 8.40
N GLU A 181 -45.68 0.98 8.38
CA GLU A 181 -44.63 -0.05 8.40
C GLU A 181 -43.68 0.13 7.21
N THR A 182 -44.23 0.30 6.01
CA THR A 182 -43.45 0.48 4.77
C THR A 182 -42.65 1.77 4.79
N PHE A 183 -43.24 2.88 5.23
CA PHE A 183 -42.57 4.17 5.37
C PHE A 183 -41.44 4.11 6.39
N LYS A 184 -41.63 3.42 7.52
CA LYS A 184 -40.58 3.21 8.52
C LYS A 184 -39.41 2.41 7.93
N CYS A 185 -39.69 1.34 7.20
CA CYS A 185 -38.67 0.53 6.53
C CYS A 185 -37.90 1.35 5.47
N ALA A 186 -38.61 2.14 4.65
CA ALA A 186 -37.99 2.99 3.64
C ALA A 186 -37.05 4.04 4.27
N ASN A 187 -37.48 4.71 5.35
CA ASN A 187 -36.64 5.65 6.08
C ASN A 187 -35.40 4.99 6.71
N LEU A 188 -35.56 3.81 7.31
CA LEU A 188 -34.42 3.07 7.88
C LEU A 188 -33.42 2.65 6.80
N LEU A 189 -33.91 2.17 5.66
CA LEU A 189 -33.07 1.82 4.51
C LEU A 189 -32.32 3.04 4.00
N CYS A 190 -33.02 4.15 3.75
CA CYS A 190 -32.44 5.40 3.30
C CYS A 190 -31.33 5.87 4.26
N LYS A 191 -31.59 5.97 5.58
CA LYS A 191 -30.57 6.36 6.57
C LYS A 191 -29.42 5.39 6.74
N SER A 192 -29.61 4.11 6.43
CA SER A 192 -28.53 3.11 6.54
C SER A 192 -27.58 3.17 5.35
N ILE A 193 -28.06 3.72 4.23
CA ILE A 193 -27.32 3.76 2.96
C ILE A 193 -26.76 5.17 2.73
N CYS A 194 -27.61 6.19 2.86
CA CYS A 194 -27.33 7.61 2.58
C CYS A 194 -26.78 8.37 3.79
N GLY A 195 -25.99 9.40 3.50
CA GLY A 195 -25.59 10.45 4.47
C GLY A 195 -24.56 10.01 5.51
N ASP A 196 -24.25 10.93 6.43
CA ASP A 196 -23.19 10.77 7.44
C ASP A 196 -23.37 9.49 8.29
N GLY A 197 -22.35 8.64 8.30
CA GLY A 197 -22.36 7.34 8.99
C GLY A 197 -23.11 6.22 8.26
N GLY A 198 -23.70 6.51 7.10
CA GLY A 198 -24.31 5.54 6.18
C GLY A 198 -23.28 4.68 5.44
N LEU A 199 -23.76 3.79 4.57
CA LEU A 199 -22.89 2.95 3.75
C LEU A 199 -22.06 3.78 2.77
N GLU A 200 -22.64 4.82 2.18
CA GLU A 200 -21.99 5.74 1.23
C GLU A 200 -20.73 6.38 1.86
N ASP A 201 -20.88 7.06 2.99
CA ASP A 201 -19.79 7.69 3.76
C ASP A 201 -18.69 6.69 4.15
N LYS A 202 -19.07 5.46 4.55
CA LYS A 202 -18.08 4.42 4.88
C LYS A 202 -17.28 3.95 3.68
N ILE A 203 -17.89 3.83 2.50
CA ILE A 203 -17.20 3.44 1.28
C ILE A 203 -16.28 4.57 0.80
N GLU A 204 -16.72 5.83 0.90
CA GLU A 204 -15.88 7.00 0.64
C GLU A 204 -14.67 7.05 1.57
N GLY A 205 -14.89 6.86 2.87
CA GLY A 205 -13.81 6.78 3.85
C GLY A 205 -12.81 5.66 3.54
N LEU A 206 -13.28 4.46 3.18
CA LEU A 206 -12.39 3.38 2.74
C LEU A 206 -11.63 3.74 1.47
N GLN A 207 -12.27 4.41 0.51
CA GLN A 207 -11.62 4.80 -0.73
C GLN A 207 -10.52 5.86 -0.50
N SER A 208 -10.72 6.78 0.45
CA SER A 208 -9.72 7.81 0.79
C SER A 208 -8.41 7.19 1.28
N ILE A 209 -8.46 6.10 2.07
CA ILE A 209 -7.27 5.41 2.60
C ILE A 209 -6.33 4.91 1.49
N PHE A 210 -6.88 4.55 0.33
CA PHE A 210 -6.10 4.03 -0.79
C PHE A 210 -5.73 5.09 -1.83
N LYS A 211 -6.38 6.26 -1.81
CA LYS A 211 -6.17 7.34 -2.79
C LYS A 211 -5.35 8.50 -2.26
N GLU A 212 -5.54 8.84 -1.00
CA GLU A 212 -4.87 9.96 -0.37
C GLU A 212 -3.62 9.40 0.30
N GLY A 213 -2.47 9.69 -0.31
CA GLY A 213 -1.19 9.67 0.39
C GLY A 213 -1.30 10.63 1.56
N ASN A 214 -1.81 10.14 2.70
CA ASN A 214 -1.98 10.95 3.88
C ASN A 214 -0.62 11.57 4.21
N ASP A 215 -0.59 12.91 4.25
CA ASP A 215 0.42 13.74 4.92
C ASP A 215 0.39 13.49 6.46
N MET A 216 0.31 12.22 6.88
CA MET A 216 0.49 11.72 8.24
C MET A 216 1.96 11.33 8.46
N ASP A 217 2.88 11.98 7.74
CA ASP A 217 4.32 11.97 8.02
C ASP A 217 4.71 13.08 9.03
N ASP A 218 3.77 13.53 9.87
CA ASP A 218 4.12 14.20 11.13
C ASP A 218 4.29 13.14 12.23
N CYS A 219 5.30 12.28 12.05
CA CYS A 219 5.96 11.68 13.20
C CYS A 219 6.71 12.80 13.92
N GLY A 220 5.96 13.56 14.73
CA GLY A 220 6.46 14.67 15.53
C GLY A 220 7.77 14.29 16.22
N ASP A 221 8.81 15.02 15.85
CA ASP A 221 10.04 15.13 16.63
C ASP A 221 9.67 15.83 17.95
N ASP A 222 9.22 15.03 18.92
CA ASP A 222 9.08 15.44 20.31
C ASP A 222 10.50 15.66 20.89
N HIS A 223 11.11 16.79 20.54
CA HIS A 223 12.09 17.45 21.37
C HIS A 223 11.91 18.97 21.36
N ASP A 224 10.91 19.39 22.16
CA ASP A 224 10.90 20.57 23.02
C ASP A 224 11.60 21.83 22.47
N GLY A 225 10.86 22.58 21.66
CA GLY A 225 11.12 24.00 21.38
C GLY A 225 10.07 24.90 22.04
N HIS A 226 10.11 25.06 23.37
CA HIS A 226 9.37 26.12 24.04
C HIS A 226 10.27 27.15 24.73
N ASN A 227 10.05 28.40 24.33
CA ASN A 227 10.69 29.66 24.74
C ASN A 227 10.61 29.94 26.25
N GLY A 228 11.63 30.62 26.78
CA GLY A 228 11.49 31.41 28.01
C GLY A 228 12.79 32.07 28.45
N ASN A 229 12.87 33.40 28.32
CA ASN A 229 13.83 34.25 29.04
C ASN A 229 13.67 34.05 30.57
N GLY A 230 14.79 34.00 31.29
CA GLY A 230 14.84 34.14 32.75
C GLY A 230 16.20 33.77 33.30
N ASP A 231 16.93 34.77 33.80
CA ASP A 231 18.21 34.67 34.52
C ASP A 231 18.10 33.86 35.82
N ASP A 232 19.18 33.16 36.17
CA ASP A 232 19.87 33.13 37.49
C ASP A 232 20.54 31.78 37.77
N ASP A 233 21.87 31.85 37.78
CA ASP A 233 22.87 31.26 38.69
C ASP A 233 22.89 29.77 39.13
N ASP A 234 24.15 29.34 39.23
CA ASP A 234 24.75 28.27 40.03
C ASP A 234 24.87 26.84 39.47
N ASP A 235 26.15 26.50 39.23
CA ASP A 235 26.87 25.26 39.59
C ASP A 235 26.17 23.91 39.35
N ASP A 236 26.74 23.09 38.46
CA ASP A 236 27.78 22.14 38.90
C ASP A 236 28.21 21.20 37.75
N ASP A 237 29.46 20.78 37.85
CA ASP A 237 30.19 19.86 36.99
C ASP A 237 29.40 18.63 36.49
N LYS A 238 29.40 18.43 35.15
CA LYS A 238 29.62 17.09 34.55
C LYS A 238 29.89 17.15 33.04
N ALA A 239 31.16 17.09 32.71
CA ALA A 239 31.70 16.78 31.40
C ALA A 239 31.14 15.45 30.84
N LYS A 240 30.13 15.52 29.98
CA LYS A 240 29.76 14.42 29.08
C LYS A 240 30.43 14.65 27.72
N LYS A 241 31.49 13.88 27.49
CA LYS A 241 32.19 13.73 26.19
C LYS A 241 31.17 13.42 25.08
N ARG A 242 30.80 14.42 24.29
CA ARG A 242 30.16 14.22 22.98
C ARG A 242 31.17 13.52 22.07
N LYS A 243 31.04 12.20 21.90
CA LYS A 243 31.75 11.46 20.86
C LYS A 243 31.30 12.03 19.51
N LYS A 244 32.17 12.79 18.85
CA LYS A 244 32.04 13.09 17.42
C LYS A 244 31.95 11.75 16.69
N LYS A 245 30.85 11.53 15.94
CA LYS A 245 30.74 10.42 15.00
C LYS A 245 31.94 10.48 14.03
N PRO A 246 32.56 9.35 13.67
CA PRO A 246 33.60 9.35 12.66
C PRO A 246 32.97 9.78 11.32
N ARG A 247 33.64 10.66 10.59
CA ARG A 247 33.39 10.80 9.15
C ARG A 247 33.84 9.49 8.52
N HIS A 248 32.91 8.68 8.06
CA HIS A 248 33.24 7.48 7.27
C HIS A 248 33.68 7.93 5.87
N ASP A 249 34.97 7.76 5.61
CA ASP A 249 35.55 7.68 4.29
C ASP A 249 34.97 6.46 3.55
N HIS A 250 34.46 6.69 2.33
CA HIS A 250 34.33 5.79 1.18
C HIS A 250 33.93 4.30 1.31
N HIS A 251 33.44 3.82 2.44
CA HIS A 251 32.87 2.48 2.54
C HIS A 251 31.39 2.53 2.16
N TYR A 252 31.02 1.95 1.01
CA TYR A 252 29.63 1.67 0.69
C TYR A 252 29.05 0.82 1.83
N SER A 253 28.14 1.41 2.60
CA SER A 253 27.36 0.71 3.62
C SER A 253 26.08 0.28 2.93
N TYR A 254 25.86 -1.03 2.83
CA TYR A 254 24.58 -1.57 2.40
C TYR A 254 23.51 -1.12 3.42
N PRO A 255 22.44 -0.44 2.97
CA PRO A 255 21.49 0.21 3.86
C PRO A 255 20.51 -0.83 4.41
N CYS A 256 20.98 -1.64 5.34
CA CYS A 256 20.12 -2.32 6.30
C CYS A 256 20.58 -1.91 7.70
N ASP A 257 20.46 -0.62 8.02
CA ASP A 257 20.52 -0.20 9.41
C ASP A 257 19.14 -0.44 10.01
N ASP A 258 18.94 -1.61 10.62
CA ASP A 258 17.69 -2.05 11.25
C ASP A 258 17.29 -1.19 12.46
N THR A 259 18.09 -0.17 12.80
CA THR A 259 17.89 0.73 13.94
C THR A 259 17.05 1.97 13.62
N VAL A 260 16.78 2.25 12.34
CA VAL A 260 15.94 3.38 11.92
C VAL A 260 14.53 2.87 11.60
N VAL A 261 13.52 3.37 12.31
CA VAL A 261 12.10 3.07 12.04
C VAL A 261 11.81 3.47 10.60
N LYS A 262 11.49 2.47 9.77
CA LYS A 262 11.11 2.71 8.37
C LYS A 262 9.70 3.30 8.35
N PRO A 263 9.41 4.28 7.48
CA PRO A 263 8.08 4.87 7.39
C PRO A 263 7.07 3.77 7.08
N MET A 264 5.90 3.83 7.74
CA MET A 264 4.83 2.89 7.46
C MET A 264 4.32 3.17 6.03
N PRO A 265 4.17 2.15 5.17
CA PRO A 265 3.69 2.38 3.81
C PRO A 265 2.28 2.98 3.85
N VAL A 266 2.13 4.11 3.15
CA VAL A 266 0.85 4.76 2.87
C VAL A 266 0.56 4.60 1.39
N PHE A 267 -0.71 4.37 1.04
CA PHE A 267 -1.12 4.22 -0.34
C PHE A 267 -1.35 5.58 -1.01
N PRO A 268 -1.04 5.70 -2.32
CA PRO A 268 -0.27 4.73 -3.11
C PRO A 268 1.23 4.71 -2.69
N ILE A 269 1.81 3.51 -2.57
CA ILE A 269 3.16 3.31 -2.02
C ILE A 269 4.21 4.00 -2.90
N SER A 270 3.99 4.01 -4.22
CA SER A 270 4.81 4.69 -5.21
C SER A 270 4.88 6.22 -5.04
N GLU A 271 3.96 6.85 -4.31
CA GLU A 271 4.05 8.29 -4.04
C GLU A 271 5.02 8.63 -2.91
N SER A 272 5.32 7.69 -2.02
CA SER A 272 6.24 7.93 -0.91
C SER A 272 7.70 8.03 -1.39
N ASP A 273 8.37 9.10 -0.94
CA ASP A 273 9.76 9.41 -1.32
C ASP A 273 10.73 8.28 -0.95
N TYR A 274 10.49 7.58 0.16
CA TYR A 274 11.29 6.42 0.56
C TYR A 274 11.24 5.31 -0.51
N TYR A 275 10.06 5.00 -1.04
CA TYR A 275 9.89 3.93 -2.01
C TYR A 275 10.31 4.36 -3.42
N LYS A 276 10.17 5.64 -3.79
CA LYS A 276 10.77 6.20 -5.02
C LYS A 276 12.30 6.06 -5.04
N ASN A 277 12.95 6.21 -3.88
CA ASN A 277 14.40 6.04 -3.78
C ASN A 277 14.86 4.61 -4.08
N ILE A 278 14.00 3.60 -3.90
CA ILE A 278 14.33 2.20 -4.22
C ILE A 278 14.57 2.02 -5.73
N GLU A 279 13.81 2.69 -6.60
CA GLU A 279 14.05 2.65 -8.05
C GLU A 279 15.41 3.29 -8.41
N SER A 280 15.74 4.41 -7.77
CA SER A 280 17.05 5.07 -7.95
C SER A 280 18.21 4.20 -7.44
N ASP A 281 18.04 3.58 -6.28
CA ASP A 281 19.03 2.68 -5.69
C ASP A 281 19.20 1.41 -6.51
N LEU A 282 18.12 0.88 -7.10
CA LEU A 282 18.19 -0.25 -8.02
C LEU A 282 18.98 0.13 -9.26
N ALA A 283 18.71 1.27 -9.89
CA ALA A 283 19.46 1.73 -11.06
C ALA A 283 20.96 1.85 -10.75
N ARG A 284 21.29 2.40 -9.57
CA ARG A 284 22.67 2.51 -9.10
C ARG A 284 23.32 1.16 -8.83
N ALA A 285 22.59 0.24 -8.20
CA ALA A 285 23.06 -1.11 -7.91
C ALA A 285 23.30 -1.91 -9.20
N VAL A 286 22.41 -1.78 -10.20
CA VAL A 286 22.58 -2.39 -11.52
C VAL A 286 23.89 -1.91 -12.17
N HIS A 287 24.12 -0.60 -12.21
CA HIS A 287 25.34 -0.04 -12.76
C HIS A 287 26.58 -0.56 -12.02
N LYS A 288 26.53 -0.57 -10.67
CA LYS A 288 27.66 -1.00 -9.86
C LYS A 288 27.97 -2.49 -10.00
N THR A 289 26.96 -3.33 -10.09
CA THR A 289 27.13 -4.78 -10.31
C THR A 289 27.76 -5.04 -11.68
N ILE A 290 27.45 -4.25 -12.70
CA ILE A 290 28.09 -4.36 -14.02
C ILE A 290 29.58 -3.99 -13.93
N GLU A 291 29.93 -2.87 -13.30
CA GLU A 291 31.33 -2.49 -13.08
C GLU A 291 32.13 -3.59 -12.35
N LEU A 292 31.60 -4.08 -11.23
CA LEU A 292 32.27 -5.10 -10.42
C LEU A 292 32.39 -6.45 -11.15
N LYS A 293 31.44 -6.75 -12.04
CA LYS A 293 31.53 -7.93 -12.90
C LYS A 293 32.69 -7.80 -13.88
N ASP A 294 32.85 -6.64 -14.49
CA ASP A 294 33.93 -6.38 -15.45
C ASP A 294 35.30 -6.40 -14.74
N ASP A 295 35.39 -5.84 -13.53
CA ASP A 295 36.58 -5.88 -12.68
C ASP A 295 36.95 -7.33 -12.30
N TRP A 296 35.99 -8.14 -11.86
CA TRP A 296 36.19 -9.55 -11.55
C TRP A 296 36.64 -10.37 -12.77
N VAL A 297 36.02 -10.15 -13.94
CA VAL A 297 36.43 -10.85 -15.18
C VAL A 297 37.87 -10.47 -15.55
N SER A 298 38.22 -9.18 -15.48
CA SER A 298 39.57 -8.70 -15.76
C SER A 298 40.61 -9.27 -14.78
N SER A 299 40.33 -9.28 -13.48
CA SER A 299 41.27 -9.80 -12.49
C SER A 299 41.40 -11.32 -12.59
N LYS A 300 40.31 -12.03 -12.91
CA LYS A 300 40.33 -13.46 -13.20
C LYS A 300 41.20 -13.79 -14.41
N GLU A 301 41.08 -13.06 -15.51
CA GLU A 301 41.97 -13.24 -16.67
C GLU A 301 43.45 -13.06 -16.31
N GLN A 302 43.77 -12.06 -15.48
CA GLN A 302 45.15 -11.82 -15.04
C GLN A 302 45.66 -12.93 -14.10
N SER A 303 44.81 -13.42 -13.20
CA SER A 303 45.12 -14.56 -12.33
C SER A 303 45.36 -15.83 -13.15
N ASP A 304 44.48 -16.14 -14.10
CA ASP A 304 44.59 -17.32 -14.96
C ASP A 304 45.85 -17.29 -15.84
N ARG A 305 46.20 -16.11 -16.40
CA ARG A 305 47.47 -15.91 -17.12
C ARG A 305 48.68 -16.15 -16.22
N CYS A 306 48.66 -15.64 -14.98
CA CYS A 306 49.74 -15.86 -14.02
C CYS A 306 49.88 -17.34 -13.68
N LEU A 307 48.77 -18.03 -13.40
CA LEU A 307 48.77 -19.46 -13.12
C LEU A 307 49.31 -20.27 -14.30
N SER A 308 48.98 -19.89 -15.54
CA SER A 308 49.54 -20.52 -16.74
C SER A 308 51.06 -20.32 -16.84
N GLN A 309 51.57 -19.12 -16.57
CA GLN A 309 53.02 -18.84 -16.54
C GLN A 309 53.73 -19.64 -15.45
N LYS A 310 53.14 -19.71 -14.24
CA LYS A 310 53.66 -20.52 -13.13
C LYS A 310 53.74 -22.00 -13.50
N THR A 311 52.68 -22.57 -14.07
CA THR A 311 52.66 -23.98 -14.49
C THR A 311 53.71 -24.25 -15.57
N SER A 312 53.83 -23.36 -16.56
CA SER A 312 54.85 -23.49 -17.62
C SER A 312 56.28 -23.43 -17.07
N LEU A 313 56.56 -22.57 -16.07
CA LEU A 313 57.86 -22.49 -15.41
C LEU A 313 58.17 -23.74 -14.59
N ILE A 314 57.18 -24.29 -13.87
CA ILE A 314 57.33 -25.56 -13.13
C ILE A 314 57.67 -26.70 -14.09
N GLU A 315 56.96 -26.80 -15.21
CA GLU A 315 57.21 -27.82 -16.24
C GLU A 315 58.61 -27.68 -16.84
N ALA A 316 59.05 -26.45 -17.15
CA ALA A 316 60.39 -26.18 -17.68
C ALA A 316 61.51 -26.53 -16.70
N ILE A 317 61.38 -26.16 -15.42
CA ILE A 317 62.34 -26.52 -14.36
C ILE A 317 62.37 -28.03 -14.16
N SER A 318 61.20 -28.69 -14.10
CA SER A 318 61.14 -30.14 -13.95
C SER A 318 61.77 -30.89 -15.12
N ALA A 319 61.65 -30.36 -16.34
CA ALA A 319 62.29 -30.93 -17.52
C ALA A 319 63.82 -30.74 -17.50
N ALA A 320 64.30 -29.56 -17.07
CA ALA A 320 65.72 -29.28 -16.91
C ALA A 320 66.37 -30.14 -15.80
N GLU A 321 65.73 -30.25 -14.63
CA GLU A 321 66.21 -31.11 -13.54
C GLU A 321 66.22 -32.61 -13.91
N ALA A 322 65.34 -33.04 -14.82
CA ALA A 322 65.35 -34.40 -15.35
C ALA A 322 66.48 -34.61 -16.36
N ALA A 323 66.83 -33.59 -17.15
CA ALA A 323 67.93 -33.63 -18.12
C ALA A 323 69.32 -33.61 -17.45
N GLU A 324 69.49 -32.90 -16.32
CA GLU A 324 70.74 -32.92 -15.54
C GLU A 324 71.02 -34.26 -14.84
N LYS A 325 69.97 -35.06 -14.61
CA LYS A 325 70.06 -36.37 -13.95
C LYS A 325 70.25 -37.54 -14.93
N ALA A 326 70.23 -37.28 -16.24
CA ALA A 326 70.35 -38.26 -17.32
C ALA A 326 71.78 -38.30 -17.88
#